data_AF-A0A520LMJ5-F1
#
_entry.id   AF-A0A520LMJ5-F1
#
_cell.length_a   1.000
_cell.length_b   1.000
_cell.length_c   1.000
_cell.angle_alpha   90.00
_cell.angle_beta   90.00
_cell.angle_gamma   90.00
#
_symmetry.space_group_name_H-M   'P 1'
#
loop_
_entity.id
_entity.type
_entity.pdbx_description
1 polymer ?
#
loop_
_entity_poly.entity_id
_entity_poly.type
_entity_poly.pdbx_seq_one_letter_code
_entity_poly.pdbx_strand_id
1 'polypeptide(L)'
;MNHYTIRKIFIFFISSIFLVSCSDDGTDTDNQIPHDFNYDMNDLDQSLRIVLMMGHVAAGMELYRQGELTMAAPHLLHPISETHKKEREGFQEMGLDVVSFVLVSTALEAKRPASEVEPFLKKAEENLSSIASKIDGNPINQIMFLLEQLEDEYKIGLTDGVITDIGEYQDAYGFAVTAKLIAANSSLSNADMLVQSLNDLLSLWPEGPKPTANPSSISLISSQVSEIKRLL
;
A
#
# COMPACT_ATOMS: atom_id res chain seq x y z
N MET A 1 36.29 -16.35 33.24
CA MET A 1 35.76 -15.54 34.35
C MET A 1 35.20 -14.26 33.72
N ASN A 2 33.91 -13.92 33.70
CA ASN A 2 32.74 -14.49 34.34
C ASN A 2 31.55 -14.40 33.37
N HIS A 3 30.78 -15.48 33.31
CA HIS A 3 29.41 -15.51 32.85
C HIS A 3 28.51 -14.70 33.79
N TYR A 4 27.53 -13.98 33.26
CA TYR A 4 26.35 -13.60 34.01
C TYR A 4 25.10 -14.02 33.24
N THR A 5 24.52 -15.14 33.69
CA THR A 5 23.20 -15.64 33.33
C THR A 5 22.35 -15.58 34.60
N ILE A 6 21.29 -14.78 34.64
CA ILE A 6 20.22 -14.89 35.66
C ILE A 6 18.89 -14.51 34.97
N ARG A 7 18.06 -15.46 34.52
CA ARG A 7 17.07 -16.33 35.21
C ARG A 7 15.66 -15.71 35.20
N LYS A 8 14.81 -16.29 34.34
CA LYS A 8 13.36 -16.04 34.22
C LYS A 8 12.66 -16.27 35.57
N ILE A 9 11.74 -15.37 35.94
CA ILE A 9 10.77 -15.58 37.01
C ILE A 9 9.38 -15.63 36.38
N PHE A 10 8.79 -16.81 36.41
CA PHE A 10 7.37 -17.06 36.15
C PHE A 10 6.60 -16.77 37.44
N ILE A 11 5.56 -15.96 37.38
CA ILE A 11 4.56 -15.84 38.45
C ILE A 11 3.24 -16.36 37.90
N PHE A 12 2.82 -17.51 38.42
CA PHE A 12 1.47 -18.03 38.34
C PHE A 12 0.57 -17.27 39.31
N PHE A 13 -0.59 -16.81 38.85
CA PHE A 13 -1.73 -16.53 39.72
C PHE A 13 -2.89 -17.44 39.31
N ILE A 14 -3.36 -18.22 40.28
CA ILE A 14 -4.51 -19.10 40.21
C ILE A 14 -5.68 -18.41 40.92
N SER A 15 -6.89 -18.71 40.44
CA SER A 15 -8.15 -18.83 41.20
C SER A 15 -9.20 -17.76 40.90
N SER A 16 -10.29 -18.13 40.20
CA SER A 16 -11.50 -18.68 40.82
C SER A 16 -12.67 -18.69 39.83
N ILE A 17 -13.35 -19.83 39.74
CA ILE A 17 -14.62 -20.09 39.06
C ILE A 17 -15.78 -19.64 39.97
N PHE A 18 -16.87 -19.06 39.44
CA PHE A 18 -18.26 -19.33 39.88
C PHE A 18 -19.34 -18.77 38.90
N LEU A 19 -20.04 -19.73 38.24
CA LEU A 19 -21.48 -19.88 37.92
C LEU A 19 -22.40 -18.78 37.28
N VAL A 20 -22.91 -19.12 36.08
CA VAL A 20 -24.33 -19.34 35.64
C VAL A 20 -25.31 -18.18 35.32
N SER A 21 -25.97 -18.36 34.15
CA SER A 21 -27.28 -17.84 33.62
C SER A 21 -27.30 -16.39 33.11
N CYS A 22 -27.98 -16.00 32.02
CA CYS A 22 -29.15 -16.51 31.30
C CYS A 22 -28.96 -16.38 29.78
N SER A 23 -29.62 -17.26 29.04
CA SER A 23 -29.96 -17.05 27.63
C SER A 23 -30.87 -15.82 27.50
N ASP A 24 -30.60 -14.97 26.51
CA ASP A 24 -31.63 -14.18 25.86
C ASP A 24 -31.33 -14.12 24.35
N ASP A 25 -32.38 -14.30 23.58
CA ASP A 25 -32.41 -14.53 22.14
C ASP A 25 -32.59 -13.16 21.47
N GLY A 26 -31.57 -12.71 20.74
CA GLY A 26 -31.56 -11.38 20.13
C GLY A 26 -30.70 -11.38 18.88
N THR A 27 -31.35 -11.48 17.74
CA THR A 27 -30.74 -11.26 16.42
C THR A 27 -30.24 -9.82 16.32
N ASP A 28 -28.95 -9.62 16.51
CA ASP A 28 -28.28 -8.38 16.10
C ASP A 28 -27.36 -8.72 14.94
N THR A 29 -27.71 -8.23 13.76
CA THR A 29 -26.86 -8.29 12.59
C THR A 29 -25.69 -7.37 12.83
N ASP A 30 -24.61 -7.98 13.29
CA ASP A 30 -23.33 -7.35 13.55
C ASP A 30 -22.75 -6.78 12.24
N ASN A 31 -23.11 -5.53 11.93
CA ASN A 31 -22.32 -4.65 11.07
C ASN A 31 -21.08 -4.22 11.85
N GLN A 32 -20.23 -5.18 12.23
CA GLN A 32 -18.88 -4.91 12.64
C GLN A 32 -18.04 -4.81 11.38
N ILE A 33 -17.74 -3.57 10.99
CA ILE A 33 -16.51 -3.29 10.26
C ILE A 33 -15.40 -3.89 11.14
N PRO A 34 -14.65 -4.91 10.68
CA PRO A 34 -13.55 -5.45 11.46
C PRO A 34 -12.50 -4.35 11.60
N HIS A 35 -12.54 -3.65 12.72
CA HIS A 35 -11.48 -2.76 13.13
C HIS A 35 -10.32 -3.63 13.61
N ASP A 36 -9.18 -3.46 12.94
CA ASP A 36 -7.89 -4.12 13.16
C ASP A 36 -7.63 -5.35 12.25
N PHE A 37 -7.50 -5.10 10.94
CA PHE A 37 -6.81 -6.05 10.06
C PHE A 37 -5.32 -6.03 10.41
N ASN A 38 -4.90 -6.87 11.35
CA ASN A 38 -3.48 -7.11 11.57
C ASN A 38 -2.93 -7.95 10.41
N TYR A 39 -2.42 -7.28 9.37
CA TYR A 39 -1.77 -7.98 8.26
C TYR A 39 -0.41 -8.48 8.70
N ASP A 40 -0.19 -9.79 8.61
CA ASP A 40 1.17 -10.28 8.51
C ASP A 40 1.67 -9.92 7.11
N MET A 41 2.51 -8.89 7.00
CA MET A 41 3.10 -8.47 5.73
C MET A 41 3.90 -9.60 5.06
N ASN A 42 4.32 -10.60 5.83
CA ASN A 42 4.92 -11.80 5.25
C ASN A 42 3.85 -12.72 4.66
N ASP A 43 2.63 -12.77 5.15
CA ASP A 43 1.59 -13.72 4.73
C ASP A 43 0.34 -13.04 4.16
N LEU A 44 0.55 -11.98 3.38
CA LEU A 44 -0.51 -11.25 2.70
C LEU A 44 -1.21 -12.13 1.65
N ASP A 45 -2.54 -12.02 1.63
CA ASP A 45 -3.36 -12.57 0.55
C ASP A 45 -2.88 -12.08 -0.81
N GLN A 46 -3.00 -12.93 -1.82
CA GLN A 46 -2.52 -12.62 -3.17
C GLN A 46 -3.16 -11.36 -3.76
N SER A 47 -4.43 -11.08 -3.45
CA SER A 47 -5.15 -9.88 -3.90
C SER A 47 -4.64 -8.59 -3.24
N LEU A 48 -4.05 -8.68 -2.04
CA LEU A 48 -3.42 -7.55 -1.34
C LEU A 48 -1.97 -7.35 -1.80
N ARG A 49 -1.22 -8.44 -2.02
CA ARG A 49 0.15 -8.38 -2.55
C ARG A 49 0.22 -7.70 -3.91
N ILE A 50 -0.73 -7.98 -4.81
CA ILE A 50 -0.71 -7.36 -6.15
C ILE A 50 -0.99 -5.85 -6.09
N VAL A 51 -1.91 -5.40 -5.24
CA VAL A 51 -2.23 -3.97 -5.13
C VAL A 51 -1.14 -3.21 -4.36
N LEU A 52 -0.46 -3.84 -3.40
CA LEU A 52 0.74 -3.29 -2.75
C LEU A 52 1.83 -3.02 -3.80
N MET A 53 2.12 -4.01 -4.65
CA MET A 53 3.10 -3.88 -5.73
C MET A 53 2.71 -2.80 -6.75
N MET A 54 1.43 -2.72 -7.11
CA MET A 54 0.92 -1.65 -7.97
C MET A 54 1.14 -0.27 -7.33
N GLY A 55 0.99 -0.15 -6.02
CA GLY A 55 1.29 1.03 -5.23
C GLY A 55 2.71 1.55 -5.41
N HIS A 56 3.71 0.73 -5.06
CA HIS A 56 5.13 1.07 -5.24
C HIS A 56 5.42 1.44 -6.70
N VAL A 57 4.95 0.63 -7.64
CA VAL A 57 5.18 0.90 -9.07
C VAL A 57 4.54 2.21 -9.52
N ALA A 58 3.35 2.57 -9.04
CA ALA A 58 2.71 3.83 -9.37
C ALA A 58 3.56 5.05 -8.92
N ALA A 59 4.15 5.00 -7.72
CA ALA A 59 5.08 6.03 -7.25
C ALA A 59 6.33 6.10 -8.15
N GLY A 60 6.94 4.94 -8.43
CA GLY A 60 8.12 4.84 -9.29
C GLY A 60 7.90 5.34 -10.71
N MET A 61 6.77 5.00 -11.33
CA MET A 61 6.44 5.42 -12.69
C MET A 61 6.21 6.93 -12.78
N GLU A 62 5.54 7.54 -11.80
CA GLU A 62 5.36 8.99 -11.75
C GLU A 62 6.71 9.71 -11.56
N LEU A 63 7.56 9.24 -10.64
CA LEU A 63 8.92 9.77 -10.47
C LEU A 63 9.75 9.66 -11.77
N TYR A 64 9.65 8.52 -12.47
CA TYR A 64 10.34 8.34 -13.76
C TYR A 64 9.84 9.39 -14.76
N ARG A 65 8.53 9.56 -14.91
CA ARG A 65 7.91 10.55 -15.82
C ARG A 65 8.31 11.98 -15.50
N GLN A 66 8.54 12.28 -14.22
CA GLN A 66 9.04 13.58 -13.77
C GLN A 66 10.57 13.74 -13.91
N GLY A 67 11.29 12.70 -14.33
CA GLY A 67 12.74 12.69 -14.52
C GLY A 67 13.54 12.39 -13.23
N GLU A 68 12.87 12.04 -12.14
CA GLU A 68 13.48 11.75 -10.83
C GLU A 68 13.97 10.30 -10.75
N LEU A 69 14.89 9.92 -11.65
CA LEU A 69 15.28 8.52 -11.87
C LEU A 69 15.88 7.85 -10.63
N THR A 70 16.62 8.58 -9.81
CA THR A 70 17.19 8.03 -8.56
C THR A 70 16.11 7.70 -7.55
N MET A 71 15.05 8.51 -7.47
CA MET A 71 13.92 8.26 -6.59
C MET A 71 13.02 7.15 -7.16
N ALA A 72 12.86 7.10 -8.48
CA ALA A 72 12.07 6.05 -9.15
C ALA A 72 12.65 4.64 -8.97
N ALA A 73 13.98 4.53 -8.83
CA ALA A 73 14.69 3.25 -8.83
C ALA A 73 14.21 2.23 -7.77
N PRO A 74 14.19 2.54 -6.45
CA PRO A 74 13.75 1.58 -5.44
C PRO A 74 12.35 1.02 -5.74
N HIS A 75 11.42 1.90 -6.09
CA HIS A 75 10.02 1.61 -6.38
C HIS A 75 9.81 0.68 -7.58
N LEU A 76 10.55 0.89 -8.67
CA LEU A 76 10.41 0.12 -9.90
C LEU A 76 11.11 -1.24 -9.86
N LEU A 77 11.91 -1.51 -8.81
CA LEU A 77 12.58 -2.79 -8.64
C LEU A 77 11.71 -3.83 -7.94
N HIS A 78 10.65 -3.45 -7.22
CA HIS A 78 9.78 -4.41 -6.51
C HIS A 78 9.31 -5.58 -7.40
N PRO A 79 8.84 -5.39 -8.65
CA PRO A 79 8.38 -6.48 -9.51
C PRO A 79 9.47 -7.42 -10.05
N ILE A 80 10.75 -7.08 -9.86
CA ILE A 80 11.88 -7.89 -10.36
C ILE A 80 12.96 -8.19 -9.31
N SER A 81 12.85 -7.63 -8.11
CA SER A 81 13.87 -7.78 -7.07
C SER A 81 13.87 -9.19 -6.46
N GLU A 82 15.07 -9.71 -6.20
CA GLU A 82 15.28 -10.95 -5.45
C GLU A 82 14.91 -10.83 -3.97
N THR A 83 15.04 -9.64 -3.38
CA THR A 83 14.70 -9.40 -1.96
C THR A 83 13.20 -9.48 -1.71
N HIS A 84 12.38 -9.17 -2.72
CA HIS A 84 10.91 -9.14 -2.65
C HIS A 84 10.28 -10.41 -3.27
N LYS A 85 10.98 -11.54 -3.24
CA LYS A 85 10.52 -12.78 -3.88
C LYS A 85 9.13 -13.23 -3.39
N LYS A 86 8.84 -13.09 -2.09
CA LYS A 86 7.56 -13.50 -1.48
C LYS A 86 6.38 -12.64 -1.97
N GLU A 87 6.60 -11.33 -2.12
CA GLU A 87 5.59 -10.40 -2.66
C GLU A 87 5.19 -10.76 -4.09
N ARG A 88 6.13 -11.31 -4.89
CA ARG A 88 5.90 -11.68 -6.30
C ARG A 88 5.43 -13.12 -6.53
N GLU A 89 5.44 -13.95 -5.49
CA GLU A 89 5.20 -15.38 -5.61
C GLU A 89 3.82 -15.66 -6.22
N GLY A 90 3.80 -16.43 -7.31
CA GLY A 90 2.60 -16.78 -8.08
C GLY A 90 2.29 -15.85 -9.27
N PHE A 91 2.78 -14.61 -9.31
CA PHE A 91 2.40 -13.67 -10.39
C PHE A 91 3.06 -13.97 -11.73
N GLN A 92 4.22 -14.63 -11.76
CA GLN A 92 4.84 -15.09 -13.01
C GLN A 92 3.93 -16.08 -13.76
N GLU A 93 3.30 -17.01 -13.04
CA GLU A 93 2.34 -17.97 -13.62
C GLU A 93 1.07 -17.29 -14.12
N MET A 94 0.74 -16.10 -13.58
CA MET A 94 -0.38 -15.26 -14.00
C MET A 94 -0.03 -14.30 -15.15
N GLY A 95 1.23 -14.32 -15.60
CA GLY A 95 1.71 -13.56 -16.74
C GLY A 95 2.41 -12.25 -16.40
N LEU A 96 3.06 -12.15 -15.23
CA LEU A 96 3.98 -11.03 -14.93
C LEU A 96 5.05 -10.91 -16.01
N ASP A 97 5.02 -9.80 -16.73
CA ASP A 97 5.94 -9.47 -17.80
C ASP A 97 7.23 -8.87 -17.22
N VAL A 98 8.04 -9.77 -16.66
CA VAL A 98 9.37 -9.46 -16.12
C VAL A 98 10.24 -8.75 -17.17
N VAL A 99 10.06 -9.06 -18.46
CA VAL A 99 10.85 -8.44 -19.53
C VAL A 99 10.58 -6.95 -19.62
N SER A 100 9.32 -6.53 -19.54
CA SER A 100 8.98 -5.09 -19.55
C SER A 100 9.59 -4.36 -18.36
N PHE A 101 9.57 -4.94 -17.16
CA PHE A 101 10.21 -4.34 -15.99
C PHE A 101 11.74 -4.32 -16.09
N VAL A 102 12.37 -5.35 -16.64
CA VAL A 102 13.82 -5.35 -16.93
C VAL A 102 14.20 -4.27 -17.93
N LEU A 103 13.37 -4.03 -18.97
CA LEU A 103 13.60 -2.93 -19.93
C LEU A 103 13.49 -1.56 -19.26
N VAL A 104 12.49 -1.36 -18.40
CA VAL A 104 12.33 -0.12 -17.61
C VAL A 104 13.54 0.10 -16.69
N SER A 105 13.97 -0.94 -15.97
CA SER A 105 15.14 -0.89 -15.08
C SER A 105 16.43 -0.60 -15.87
N THR A 106 16.65 -1.27 -17.00
CA THR A 106 17.80 -1.02 -17.88
C THR A 106 17.81 0.43 -18.39
N ALA A 107 16.65 0.96 -18.76
CA ALA A 107 16.52 2.34 -19.20
C ALA A 107 16.81 3.34 -18.07
N LEU A 108 16.35 3.03 -16.84
CA LEU A 108 16.65 3.80 -15.65
C LEU A 108 18.15 3.88 -15.40
N GLU A 109 18.85 2.74 -15.43
CA GLU A 109 20.31 2.67 -15.28
C GLU A 109 21.05 3.46 -16.37
N ALA A 110 20.54 3.39 -17.60
CA ALA A 110 21.04 4.17 -18.73
C ALA A 110 20.63 5.65 -18.72
N LYS A 111 19.89 6.09 -17.69
CA LYS A 111 19.36 7.46 -17.53
C LYS A 111 18.55 7.96 -18.72
N ARG A 112 17.80 7.07 -19.38
CA ARG A 112 16.95 7.45 -20.50
C ARG A 112 15.76 8.26 -20.00
N PRO A 113 15.35 9.33 -20.70
CA PRO A 113 14.17 10.10 -20.32
C PRO A 113 12.89 9.28 -20.55
N ALA A 114 11.83 9.58 -19.78
CA ALA A 114 10.55 8.90 -19.89
C ALA A 114 9.98 8.90 -21.33
N SER A 115 10.16 10.00 -22.07
CA SER A 115 9.69 10.12 -23.46
C SER A 115 10.24 9.04 -24.40
N GLU A 116 11.41 8.47 -24.09
CA GLU A 116 12.03 7.40 -24.88
C GLU A 116 11.55 5.99 -24.50
N VAL A 117 10.93 5.85 -23.32
CA VAL A 117 10.56 4.55 -22.74
C VAL A 117 9.10 4.45 -22.29
N GLU A 118 8.30 5.49 -22.51
CA GLU A 118 6.88 5.55 -22.17
C GLU A 118 6.07 4.33 -22.64
N PRO A 119 6.29 3.77 -23.85
CA PRO A 119 5.59 2.55 -24.24
C PRO A 119 5.88 1.35 -23.31
N PHE A 120 7.09 1.26 -22.75
CA PHE A 120 7.46 0.22 -21.80
C PHE A 120 6.91 0.48 -20.40
N LEU A 121 6.92 1.74 -19.95
CA LEU A 121 6.30 2.15 -18.67
C LEU A 121 4.80 1.78 -18.68
N LYS A 122 4.08 2.20 -19.71
CA LYS A 122 2.65 1.91 -19.90
C LYS A 122 2.38 0.40 -19.97
N LYS A 123 3.22 -0.34 -20.72
CA LYS A 123 3.08 -1.80 -20.81
C LYS A 123 3.28 -2.51 -19.46
N ALA A 124 4.20 -2.03 -18.63
CA ALA A 124 4.42 -2.56 -17.29
C ALA A 124 3.23 -2.29 -16.35
N GLU A 125 2.68 -1.06 -16.37
CA GLU A 125 1.47 -0.69 -15.62
C GLU A 125 0.24 -1.51 -16.05
N GLU A 126 0.04 -1.67 -17.36
CA GLU A 126 -1.04 -2.49 -17.93
C GLU A 126 -0.90 -3.97 -17.58
N ASN A 127 0.34 -4.48 -17.51
CA ASN A 127 0.59 -5.86 -17.13
C ASN A 127 0.19 -6.13 -15.67
N LEU A 128 0.56 -5.26 -14.74
CA LEU A 128 0.12 -5.38 -13.34
C LEU A 128 -1.40 -5.28 -13.21
N SER A 129 -2.02 -4.34 -13.91
CA SER A 129 -3.48 -4.19 -13.94
C SER A 129 -4.18 -5.45 -14.48
N SER A 130 -3.61 -6.08 -15.51
CA SER A 130 -4.11 -7.34 -16.08
C SER A 130 -3.94 -8.55 -15.14
N ILE A 131 -2.90 -8.56 -14.30
CA ILE A 131 -2.75 -9.59 -13.27
C ILE A 131 -3.78 -9.37 -12.17
N ALA A 132 -3.91 -8.14 -11.68
CA ALA A 132 -4.89 -7.78 -10.66
C ALA A 132 -6.32 -8.17 -11.08
N SER A 133 -6.69 -7.97 -12.34
CA SER A 133 -8.03 -8.34 -12.84
C SER A 133 -8.29 -9.85 -12.92
N LYS A 134 -7.27 -10.70 -12.79
CA LYS A 134 -7.39 -12.17 -12.79
C LYS A 134 -7.50 -12.75 -11.39
N ILE A 135 -7.22 -11.94 -10.37
CA ILE A 135 -7.24 -12.33 -8.96
C ILE A 135 -8.58 -11.88 -8.39
N ASP A 136 -9.31 -12.79 -7.77
CA ASP A 136 -10.53 -12.41 -7.04
C ASP A 136 -10.12 -11.59 -5.82
N GLY A 137 -10.61 -10.35 -5.75
CA GLY A 137 -10.24 -9.40 -4.72
C GLY A 137 -11.42 -8.48 -4.43
N ASN A 138 -11.75 -8.31 -3.15
CA ASN A 138 -12.79 -7.37 -2.75
C ASN A 138 -12.22 -5.94 -2.83
N PRO A 139 -12.79 -5.05 -3.68
CA PRO A 139 -12.27 -3.69 -3.84
C PRO A 139 -12.32 -2.87 -2.55
N ILE A 140 -13.30 -3.11 -1.66
CA ILE A 140 -13.39 -2.45 -0.36
C ILE A 140 -12.18 -2.83 0.49
N ASN A 141 -11.88 -4.12 0.61
CA ASN A 141 -10.74 -4.61 1.39
C ASN A 141 -9.41 -4.10 0.82
N GLN A 142 -9.25 -4.09 -0.50
CA GLN A 142 -8.03 -3.59 -1.14
C GLN A 142 -7.83 -2.09 -0.90
N ILE A 143 -8.88 -1.28 -1.02
CA ILE A 143 -8.81 0.16 -0.76
C ILE A 143 -8.53 0.41 0.72
N MET A 144 -9.22 -0.28 1.64
CA MET A 144 -8.97 -0.17 3.08
C MET A 144 -7.51 -0.49 3.43
N PHE A 145 -6.99 -1.60 2.92
CA PHE A 145 -5.58 -2.00 3.08
C PHE A 145 -4.61 -0.92 2.58
N LEU A 146 -4.80 -0.42 1.37
CA LEU A 146 -3.91 0.62 0.80
C LEU A 146 -3.98 1.93 1.59
N LEU A 147 -5.15 2.30 2.11
CA LEU A 147 -5.29 3.48 2.97
C LEU A 147 -4.59 3.31 4.31
N GLU A 148 -4.57 2.10 4.88
CA GLU A 148 -3.80 1.80 6.09
C GLU A 148 -2.30 1.86 5.83
N GLN A 149 -1.81 1.24 4.75
CA GLN A 149 -0.39 1.33 4.36
C GLN A 149 0.01 2.79 4.08
N LEU A 150 -0.83 3.55 3.36
CA LEU A 150 -0.60 4.97 3.11
C LEU A 150 -0.43 5.76 4.41
N GLU A 151 -1.30 5.58 5.39
CA GLU A 151 -1.18 6.29 6.67
C GLU A 151 0.10 5.92 7.42
N ASP A 152 0.49 4.65 7.39
CA ASP A 152 1.70 4.18 8.07
C ASP A 152 2.95 4.71 7.39
N GLU A 153 3.07 4.58 6.06
CA GLU A 153 4.23 5.10 5.32
C GLU A 153 4.31 6.63 5.38
N TYR A 154 3.19 7.34 5.34
CA TYR A 154 3.22 8.80 5.47
C TYR A 154 3.69 9.24 6.86
N LYS A 155 3.33 8.51 7.92
CA LYS A 155 3.83 8.77 9.28
C LYS A 155 5.31 8.49 9.42
N ILE A 156 5.81 7.41 8.81
CA ILE A 156 7.24 7.08 8.81
C ILE A 156 8.04 8.10 7.98
N GLY A 157 7.47 8.53 6.85
CA GLY A 157 8.05 9.51 5.95
C GLY A 157 8.30 10.88 6.58
N LEU A 158 7.54 11.25 7.61
CA LEU A 158 7.60 12.57 8.24
C LEU A 158 8.09 12.52 9.69
N THR A 159 9.08 13.34 10.00
CA THR A 159 9.46 13.68 11.39
C THR A 159 9.37 15.19 11.59
N ASP A 160 8.67 15.63 12.64
CA ASP A 160 8.50 17.05 12.99
C ASP A 160 8.00 17.94 11.82
N GLY A 161 7.16 17.38 10.94
CA GLY A 161 6.60 18.08 9.78
C GLY A 161 7.55 18.21 8.59
N VAL A 162 8.68 17.51 8.61
CA VAL A 162 9.67 17.46 7.53
C VAL A 162 9.74 16.04 6.96
N ILE A 163 9.89 15.92 5.64
CA ILE A 163 10.12 14.63 4.99
C ILE A 163 11.53 14.14 5.37
N THR A 164 11.60 13.07 6.17
CA THR A 164 12.85 12.44 6.62
C THR A 164 13.09 11.09 5.98
N ASP A 165 12.02 10.37 5.64
CA ASP A 165 12.10 9.21 4.76
C ASP A 165 11.37 9.50 3.45
N ILE A 166 12.15 9.71 2.39
CA ILE A 166 11.64 10.05 1.08
C ILE A 166 10.91 8.85 0.45
N GLY A 167 11.36 7.62 0.72
CA GLY A 167 10.76 6.41 0.16
C GLY A 167 9.33 6.22 0.67
N GLU A 168 9.15 6.29 1.99
CA GLU A 168 7.84 6.08 2.60
C GLU A 168 6.85 7.23 2.25
N TYR A 169 7.34 8.47 2.13
CA TYR A 169 6.52 9.56 1.59
C TYR A 169 6.02 9.29 0.16
N GLN A 170 6.86 8.66 -0.67
CA GLN A 170 6.56 8.33 -2.06
C GLN A 170 5.61 7.15 -2.18
N ASP A 171 5.79 6.13 -1.35
CA ASP A 171 4.91 4.95 -1.33
C ASP A 171 3.50 5.31 -0.90
N ALA A 172 3.35 6.20 0.08
CA ALA A 172 2.05 6.75 0.47
C ALA A 172 1.29 7.37 -0.74
N TYR A 173 1.99 8.12 -1.60
CA TYR A 173 1.40 8.64 -2.85
C TYR A 173 0.98 7.50 -3.80
N GLY A 174 1.85 6.51 -4.01
CA GLY A 174 1.58 5.36 -4.86
C GLY A 174 0.34 4.55 -4.42
N PHE A 175 0.17 4.37 -3.12
CA PHE A 175 -1.00 3.72 -2.54
C PHE A 175 -2.29 4.52 -2.75
N ALA A 176 -2.26 5.85 -2.64
CA ALA A 176 -3.40 6.70 -2.96
C ALA A 176 -3.81 6.59 -4.44
N VAL A 177 -2.83 6.60 -5.35
CA VAL A 177 -3.07 6.44 -6.80
C VAL A 177 -3.71 5.08 -7.09
N THR A 178 -3.19 4.01 -6.48
CA THR A 178 -3.69 2.66 -6.68
C THR A 178 -5.09 2.47 -6.08
N ALA A 179 -5.35 3.01 -4.89
CA ALA A 179 -6.69 3.02 -4.31
C ALA A 179 -7.71 3.70 -5.23
N LYS A 180 -7.33 4.83 -5.85
CA LYS A 180 -8.19 5.52 -6.83
C LYS A 180 -8.45 4.66 -8.06
N LEU A 181 -7.43 3.97 -8.58
CA LEU A 181 -7.57 3.07 -9.72
C LEU A 181 -8.55 1.93 -9.42
N ILE A 182 -8.49 1.35 -8.22
CA ILE A 182 -9.40 0.29 -7.79
C ILE A 182 -10.82 0.84 -7.68
N ALA A 183 -11.01 1.98 -7.03
CA ALA A 183 -12.33 2.62 -6.90
C ALA A 183 -12.95 2.88 -8.28
N ALA A 184 -12.19 3.45 -9.23
CA ALA A 184 -12.65 3.77 -10.58
C ALA A 184 -13.01 2.55 -11.43
N ASN A 185 -12.41 1.39 -11.16
CA ASN A 185 -12.70 0.14 -11.89
C ASN A 185 -13.66 -0.80 -11.13
N SER A 186 -14.12 -0.39 -9.96
CA SER A 186 -15.04 -1.19 -9.14
C SER A 186 -16.51 -1.02 -9.56
N SER A 187 -17.35 -1.96 -9.15
CA SER A 187 -18.82 -1.86 -9.27
C SER A 187 -19.49 -1.30 -8.01
N LEU A 188 -18.74 -0.61 -7.15
CA LEU A 188 -19.27 -0.04 -5.91
C LEU A 188 -20.30 1.06 -6.21
N SER A 189 -21.39 1.09 -5.46
CA SER A 189 -22.48 2.06 -5.68
C SER A 189 -22.05 3.52 -5.46
N ASN A 190 -20.98 3.73 -4.71
CA ASN A 190 -20.40 5.02 -4.38
C ASN A 190 -19.02 5.25 -5.03
N ALA A 191 -18.67 4.50 -6.08
CA ALA A 191 -17.38 4.60 -6.76
C ALA A 191 -17.02 6.05 -7.15
N ASP A 192 -17.96 6.82 -7.69
CA ASP A 192 -17.74 8.22 -8.06
C ASP A 192 -17.36 9.11 -6.85
N MET A 193 -18.02 8.89 -5.71
CA MET A 193 -17.70 9.61 -4.47
C MET A 193 -16.32 9.22 -3.93
N LEU A 194 -16.00 7.92 -3.95
CA LEU A 194 -14.67 7.43 -3.56
C LEU A 194 -13.57 8.02 -4.43
N VAL A 195 -13.75 8.03 -5.76
CA VAL A 195 -12.80 8.61 -6.70
C VAL A 195 -12.62 10.10 -6.44
N GLN A 196 -13.70 10.84 -6.17
CA GLN A 196 -13.59 12.26 -5.82
C GLN A 196 -12.80 12.46 -4.53
N SER A 197 -13.13 11.75 -3.45
CA SER A 197 -12.40 11.87 -2.17
C SER A 197 -10.93 11.45 -2.28
N LEU A 198 -10.61 10.45 -3.10
CA LEU A 198 -9.22 10.05 -3.38
C LEU A 198 -8.48 11.10 -4.23
N ASN A 199 -9.15 11.81 -5.14
CA ASN A 199 -8.55 12.96 -5.82
C ASN A 199 -8.29 14.11 -4.84
N ASP A 200 -9.21 14.38 -3.91
CA ASP A 200 -9.02 15.40 -2.88
C ASP A 200 -7.85 15.04 -1.96
N LEU A 201 -7.70 13.76 -1.57
CA LEU A 201 -6.51 13.26 -0.87
C LEU A 201 -5.24 13.46 -1.69
N LEU A 202 -5.21 13.04 -2.96
CA LEU A 202 -4.05 13.22 -3.84
C LEU A 202 -3.65 14.68 -4.03
N SER A 203 -4.59 15.63 -3.93
CA SER A 203 -4.29 17.07 -4.01
C SER A 203 -3.37 17.57 -2.87
N LEU A 204 -3.22 16.78 -1.80
CA LEU A 204 -2.29 17.03 -0.70
C LEU A 204 -0.83 16.74 -1.05
N TRP A 205 -0.57 16.16 -2.23
CA TRP A 205 0.73 15.98 -2.89
C TRP A 205 0.80 16.83 -4.17
N PRO A 206 1.05 18.15 -4.08
CA PRO A 206 0.98 19.05 -5.24
C PRO A 206 2.04 18.78 -6.32
N GLU A 207 3.15 18.13 -5.96
CA GLU A 207 4.21 17.69 -6.89
C GLU A 207 4.19 16.16 -7.09
N GLY A 208 3.08 15.50 -6.75
CA GLY A 208 2.99 14.05 -6.70
C GLY A 208 3.99 13.46 -5.70
N PRO A 209 4.75 12.41 -6.07
CA PRO A 209 5.69 11.74 -5.17
C PRO A 209 6.99 12.54 -4.93
N LYS A 210 7.21 13.67 -5.63
CA LYS A 210 8.36 14.52 -5.35
C LYS A 210 8.28 15.14 -3.96
N PRO A 211 9.34 15.05 -3.15
CA PRO A 211 9.32 15.66 -1.82
C PRO A 211 9.20 17.17 -1.93
N THR A 212 8.32 17.74 -1.11
CA THR A 212 8.09 19.19 -1.03
C THR A 212 8.63 19.76 0.29
N ALA A 213 8.95 21.05 0.29
CA ALA A 213 9.43 21.74 1.49
C ALA A 213 8.36 21.89 2.58
N ASN A 214 7.08 21.87 2.21
CA ASN A 214 5.95 22.02 3.14
C ASN A 214 4.94 20.88 2.90
N PRO A 215 5.26 19.64 3.34
CA PRO A 215 4.32 18.52 3.18
C PRO A 215 3.05 18.77 4.00
N SER A 216 1.95 18.17 3.56
CA SER A 216 0.70 18.16 4.33
C SER A 216 0.92 17.52 5.71
N SER A 217 0.23 17.99 6.75
CA SER A 217 0.43 17.43 8.09
C SER A 217 -0.11 15.99 8.17
N ILE A 218 0.51 15.16 9.01
CA ILE A 218 0.02 13.80 9.32
C ILE A 218 -1.46 13.84 9.73
N SER A 219 -1.85 14.83 10.56
CA SER A 219 -3.24 14.99 10.99
C SER A 219 -4.22 15.26 9.84
N LEU A 220 -3.81 16.02 8.82
CA LEU A 220 -4.65 16.31 7.66
C LEU A 220 -4.81 15.05 6.79
N ILE A 221 -3.73 14.32 6.54
CA ILE A 221 -3.74 13.05 5.82
C ILE A 221 -4.65 12.04 6.53
N SER A 222 -4.43 11.79 7.81
CA SER A 222 -5.26 10.85 8.59
C SER A 222 -6.73 11.27 8.65
N SER A 223 -7.03 12.58 8.69
CA SER A 223 -8.42 13.06 8.62
C SER A 223 -9.05 12.72 7.28
N GLN A 224 -8.37 12.97 6.15
CA GLN A 224 -8.89 12.65 4.82
C GLN A 224 -9.05 11.15 4.62
N VAL A 225 -8.08 10.36 5.06
CA VAL A 225 -8.18 8.89 5.02
C VAL A 225 -9.38 8.41 5.84
N SER A 226 -9.61 8.97 7.03
CA SER A 226 -10.77 8.62 7.87
C SER A 226 -12.11 9.00 7.25
N GLU A 227 -12.17 10.05 6.44
CA GLU A 227 -13.36 10.40 5.64
C GLU A 227 -13.60 9.37 4.54
N ILE A 228 -12.54 8.99 3.80
CA ILE A 228 -12.63 7.98 2.72
C ILE A 228 -13.05 6.62 3.29
N LYS A 229 -12.46 6.20 4.41
CA LYS A 229 -12.80 4.92 5.08
C LYS A 229 -14.28 4.84 5.49
N ARG A 230 -14.95 5.97 5.74
CA ARG A 230 -16.39 6.02 6.05
C ARG A 230 -17.30 5.85 4.82
N LEU A 231 -16.75 5.94 3.62
CA LEU A 231 -17.47 5.66 2.39
C LEU A 231 -17.42 4.16 2.04
N LEU A 232 -16.47 3.41 2.59
CA LEU A 232 -16.23 1.99 2.32
C LEU A 232 -17.10 1.10 3.20
#